data_AF-A0A8H5GQS6-F1
#
_entry.id   AF-A0A8H5GQS6-F1
#
_cell.length_a   1.000
_cell.length_b   1.000
_cell.length_c   1.000
_cell.angle_alpha   90.00
_cell.angle_beta   90.00
_cell.angle_gamma   90.00
#
_symmetry.space_group_name_H-M   'P 1'
#
loop_
_entity.id
_entity.type
_entity.pdbx_description
1 polymer ?
#
loop_
_entity_poly.entity_id
_entity_poly.type
_entity_poly.pdbx_seq_one_letter_code
_entity_poly.pdbx_strand_id
1 'polypeptide(L)'
;MEILGAIITKFQANLIMEYAEILFVALVMVIANDDSAKCREMAAQLIRSLIERLDDERRNTFMSHLHTWSGQYTQPQLVRVSSQVYGIVIEALQTEVSPYMSVILKDVNDVLKHGSEQLNAVDADDDAMDVDVDWQASYYSLIVLSKLVGAFPVLITQSNDIDWRLIVNHLLFPHAWVRTASCRLLGTLFGASAVQIPLADPETMDQEFSPYTRSGMKEIAQKLCTQLKSEHLDEGLSLQVVKCLFFIGKCYALVPFQNVEEEANKDNGEDEGDEEEDTGDQQGNDLPWLFSKLSYQLRSAIIARRNRSSSKPNWFHQPLSVIRWFAAMASHLEADVLGRFLVHILSPIYRVTEDDTIHDPKMGELKDLSTELQDLIQSKVGTTKFTQVYTQIRQGVAKVRRERKEARVLQVATNPQAAASRKMHKNAVKKESKKRKNREFVEGKGKLKRRREA
;
A
#
# COMPACT_ATOMS: atom_id res chain seq x y z
N MET A 1 -10.09 28.85 24.05
CA MET A 1 -8.93 27.92 24.04
C MET A 1 -7.75 28.52 24.79
N GLU A 2 -7.19 29.67 24.37
CA GLU A 2 -6.05 30.30 25.06
C GLU A 2 -6.23 30.52 26.57
N ILE A 3 -7.38 31.04 27.00
CA ILE A 3 -7.68 31.23 28.43
C ILE A 3 -7.72 29.89 29.17
N LEU A 4 -8.34 28.85 28.58
CA LEU A 4 -8.36 27.51 29.15
C LEU A 4 -6.95 26.92 29.24
N GLY A 5 -6.10 27.17 28.25
CA GLY A 5 -4.68 26.81 28.30
C GLY A 5 -3.93 27.48 29.44
N ALA A 6 -4.15 28.78 29.65
CA ALA A 6 -3.57 29.49 30.78
C ALA A 6 -4.08 28.94 32.14
N ILE A 7 -5.36 28.58 32.23
CA ILE A 7 -5.95 27.96 33.42
C ILE A 7 -5.29 26.60 33.69
N ILE A 8 -5.31 25.70 32.69
CA ILE A 8 -4.75 24.33 32.78
C ILE A 8 -3.26 24.35 33.09
N THR A 9 -2.50 25.38 32.69
CA THR A 9 -1.06 25.45 32.96
C THR A 9 -0.70 26.15 34.27
N LYS A 10 -1.44 27.20 34.66
CA LYS A 10 -1.02 28.09 35.76
C LYS A 10 -1.79 27.91 37.06
N PHE A 11 -2.99 27.32 37.03
CA PHE A 11 -3.80 27.20 38.25
C PHE A 11 -3.30 26.08 39.15
N GLN A 12 -3.60 26.17 40.45
CA GLN A 12 -3.24 25.16 41.44
C GLN A 12 -3.85 23.79 41.09
N ALA A 13 -3.12 22.71 41.38
CA ALA A 13 -3.52 21.34 41.01
C ALA A 13 -4.91 20.99 41.53
N ASN A 14 -5.19 21.25 42.82
CA ASN A 14 -6.48 20.93 43.44
C ASN A 14 -7.68 21.56 42.70
N LEU A 15 -7.52 22.80 42.22
CA LEU A 15 -8.57 23.48 41.46
C LEU A 15 -8.75 22.84 40.08
N ILE A 16 -7.65 22.43 39.42
CA ILE A 16 -7.76 21.70 38.16
C ILE A 16 -8.44 20.35 38.36
N MET A 17 -8.15 19.63 39.44
CA MET A 17 -8.78 18.32 39.72
C MET A 17 -10.30 18.40 39.88
N GLU A 18 -10.81 19.48 40.46
CA GLU A 18 -12.24 19.72 40.68
C GLU A 18 -13.00 19.86 39.35
N TYR A 19 -12.40 20.53 38.37
CA TYR A 19 -13.03 20.80 37.06
C TYR A 19 -12.54 19.88 35.94
N ALA A 20 -11.62 18.96 36.22
CA ALA A 20 -10.93 18.14 35.23
C ALA A 20 -11.89 17.37 34.33
N GLU A 21 -12.90 16.71 34.91
CA GLU A 21 -13.85 15.89 34.15
C GLU A 21 -14.71 16.73 33.20
N ILE A 22 -15.23 17.86 33.67
CA ILE A 22 -16.03 18.78 32.86
C ILE A 22 -15.19 19.35 31.73
N LEU A 23 -13.96 19.78 32.02
CA LEU A 23 -13.02 20.28 31.03
C LEU A 23 -12.69 19.21 29.99
N PHE A 24 -12.43 17.98 30.42
CA PHE A 24 -12.13 16.87 29.52
C PHE A 24 -13.28 16.59 28.57
N VAL A 25 -14.49 16.35 29.07
CA VAL A 25 -15.66 16.07 28.22
C VAL A 25 -15.91 17.22 27.26
N ALA A 26 -15.85 18.48 27.72
CA ALA A 26 -16.03 19.64 26.85
C ALA A 26 -14.98 19.70 25.73
N LEU A 27 -13.70 19.46 26.04
CA LEU A 27 -12.62 19.47 25.05
C LEU A 27 -12.73 18.31 24.06
N VAL A 28 -13.10 17.11 24.51
CA VAL A 28 -13.37 15.96 23.62
C VAL A 28 -14.50 16.30 22.65
N MET A 29 -15.57 16.93 23.13
CA MET A 29 -16.69 17.34 22.28
C MET A 29 -16.29 18.41 21.26
N VAL A 30 -15.33 19.28 21.58
CA VAL A 30 -14.72 20.21 20.60
C VAL A 30 -13.95 19.44 19.53
N ILE A 31 -13.17 18.41 19.89
CA ILE A 31 -12.47 17.57 18.90
C ILE A 31 -13.49 16.85 17.99
N ALA A 32 -14.59 16.36 18.55
CA ALA A 32 -15.60 15.64 17.79
C ALA A 32 -16.40 16.53 16.82
N ASN A 33 -16.77 17.74 17.23
CA ASN A 33 -17.84 18.50 16.56
C ASN A 33 -17.42 19.88 16.01
N ASP A 34 -16.27 20.43 16.38
CA ASP A 34 -15.88 21.78 15.92
C ASP A 34 -15.43 21.74 14.46
N ASP A 35 -15.93 22.66 13.64
CA ASP A 35 -15.61 22.76 12.20
C ASP A 35 -14.15 23.19 11.96
N SER A 36 -13.57 23.99 12.86
CA SER A 36 -12.23 24.55 12.72
C SER A 36 -11.17 23.53 13.12
N ALA A 37 -10.34 23.13 12.14
CA ALA A 37 -9.18 22.27 12.38
C ALA A 37 -8.24 22.84 13.46
N LYS A 38 -8.09 24.17 13.51
CA LYS A 38 -7.28 24.85 14.54
C LYS A 38 -7.89 24.71 15.94
N CYS A 39 -9.21 24.77 16.06
CA CYS A 39 -9.88 24.56 17.35
C CYS A 39 -9.73 23.13 17.85
N ARG A 40 -9.90 22.14 16.95
CA ARG A 40 -9.67 20.73 17.27
C ARG A 40 -8.22 20.45 17.69
N GLU A 41 -7.25 21.04 16.99
CA GLU A 41 -5.83 20.93 17.34
C GLU A 41 -5.52 21.53 18.71
N MET A 42 -6.01 22.75 18.99
CA MET A 42 -5.87 23.36 20.30
C MET A 42 -6.55 22.52 21.39
N ALA A 43 -7.73 21.95 21.13
CA ALA A 43 -8.42 21.08 22.08
C ALA A 43 -7.59 19.84 22.42
N ALA A 44 -7.00 19.20 21.41
CA ALA A 44 -6.12 18.06 21.60
C ALA A 44 -4.88 18.41 22.46
N GLN A 45 -4.27 19.57 22.22
CA GLN A 45 -3.15 20.06 23.03
C GLN A 45 -3.56 20.33 24.49
N LEU A 46 -4.74 20.92 24.71
CA LEU A 46 -5.26 21.16 26.06
C LEU A 46 -5.58 19.87 26.80
N ILE A 47 -6.15 18.86 26.12
CA ILE A 47 -6.38 17.53 26.70
C ILE A 47 -5.05 16.90 27.12
N ARG A 48 -4.02 16.98 26.26
CA ARG A 48 -2.68 16.47 26.58
C ARG A 48 -2.13 17.11 27.85
N SER A 49 -2.11 18.45 27.91
CA SER A 49 -1.64 19.18 29.10
C SER A 49 -2.49 18.93 30.35
N LEU A 50 -3.78 18.65 30.18
CA LEU A 50 -4.65 18.27 31.28
C LEU A 50 -4.23 16.90 31.84
N ILE A 51 -4.09 15.88 30.99
CA ILE A 51 -3.71 14.51 31.38
C ILE A 51 -2.38 14.49 32.15
N GLU A 52 -1.39 15.26 31.69
CA GLU A 52 -0.07 15.36 32.32
C GLU A 52 -0.14 15.88 33.78
N ARG A 53 -1.24 16.56 34.16
CA ARG A 53 -1.45 17.11 35.51
C ARG A 53 -2.34 16.26 36.42
N LEU A 54 -3.01 15.24 35.89
CA LEU A 54 -3.97 14.43 36.64
C LEU A 54 -3.27 13.33 37.46
N ASP A 55 -3.93 12.94 38.55
CA ASP A 55 -3.60 11.77 39.34
C ASP A 55 -4.21 10.51 38.72
N ASP A 56 -3.81 9.35 39.24
CA ASP A 56 -4.24 8.07 38.70
C ASP A 56 -5.76 7.86 38.83
N GLU A 57 -6.40 8.40 39.88
CA GLU A 57 -7.85 8.32 40.06
C GLU A 57 -8.60 9.00 38.92
N ARG A 58 -8.24 10.26 38.59
CA ARG A 58 -8.89 10.99 37.49
C ARG A 58 -8.51 10.43 36.13
N ARG A 59 -7.27 9.96 35.95
CA ARG A 59 -6.86 9.24 34.73
C ARG A 59 -7.73 8.00 34.52
N ASN A 60 -8.00 7.21 35.57
CA ASN A 60 -8.89 6.04 35.50
C ASN A 60 -10.31 6.43 35.08
N THR A 61 -10.85 7.52 35.63
CA THR A 61 -12.17 8.04 35.22
C THR A 61 -12.20 8.40 33.73
N PHE A 62 -11.16 9.08 33.22
CA PHE A 62 -11.09 9.46 31.81
C PHE A 62 -10.99 8.23 30.91
N MET A 63 -10.18 7.25 31.30
CA MET A 63 -10.06 5.97 30.60
C MET A 63 -11.39 5.20 30.58
N SER A 64 -12.17 5.24 31.65
CA SER A 64 -13.53 4.66 31.69
C SER A 64 -14.49 5.34 30.70
N HIS A 65 -14.42 6.67 30.57
CA HIS A 65 -15.21 7.41 29.58
C HIS A 65 -14.82 7.01 28.15
N LEU A 66 -13.53 6.95 27.86
CA LEU A 66 -13.02 6.54 26.55
C LEU A 66 -13.42 5.11 26.21
N HIS A 67 -13.33 4.19 27.16
CA HIS A 67 -13.78 2.81 26.99
C HIS A 67 -15.28 2.70 26.71
N THR A 68 -16.08 3.53 27.38
CA THR A 68 -17.53 3.54 27.15
C THR A 68 -17.84 4.07 25.75
N TRP A 69 -17.13 5.09 25.27
CA TRP A 69 -17.35 5.69 23.96
C TRP A 69 -16.81 4.86 22.79
N SER A 70 -15.73 4.10 22.98
CA SER A 70 -15.15 3.24 21.94
C SER A 70 -16.11 2.13 21.51
N GLY A 71 -16.97 1.65 22.41
CA GLY A 71 -18.01 0.65 22.13
C GLY A 71 -19.33 1.19 21.58
N GLN A 72 -19.49 2.51 21.39
CA GLN A 72 -20.76 3.12 20.94
C GLN A 72 -20.83 3.25 19.42
N TYR A 73 -20.86 2.11 18.70
CA TYR A 73 -20.90 2.07 17.24
C TYR A 73 -22.13 2.75 16.60
N THR A 74 -23.20 2.98 17.37
CA THR A 74 -24.36 3.78 16.92
C THR A 74 -24.06 5.27 16.81
N GLN A 75 -22.97 5.74 17.43
CA GLN A 75 -22.48 7.12 17.37
C GLN A 75 -21.01 7.12 16.91
N PRO A 76 -20.75 7.04 15.59
CA PRO A 76 -19.38 6.93 15.04
C PRO A 76 -18.43 8.04 15.49
N GLN A 77 -18.95 9.25 15.74
CA GLN A 77 -18.18 10.38 16.25
C GLN A 77 -17.52 10.10 17.62
N LEU A 78 -18.20 9.35 18.49
CA LEU A 78 -17.69 8.97 19.81
C LEU A 78 -16.61 7.89 19.70
N VAL A 79 -16.79 6.91 18.82
CA VAL A 79 -15.79 5.89 18.52
C VAL A 79 -14.52 6.54 17.92
N ARG A 80 -14.71 7.43 16.95
CA ARG A 80 -13.60 8.19 16.33
C ARG A 80 -12.82 9.01 17.35
N VAL A 81 -13.52 9.82 18.16
CA VAL A 81 -12.86 10.73 19.10
C VAL A 81 -12.20 9.97 20.24
N SER A 82 -12.78 8.86 20.70
CA SER A 82 -12.15 8.01 21.73
C SER A 82 -10.84 7.40 21.22
N SER A 83 -10.81 6.84 20.00
CA SER A 83 -9.56 6.38 19.37
C SER A 83 -8.54 7.52 19.21
N GLN A 84 -8.97 8.72 18.81
CA GLN A 84 -8.06 9.86 18.70
C GLN A 84 -7.48 10.26 20.07
N VAL A 85 -8.31 10.31 21.11
CA VAL A 85 -7.90 10.69 22.47
C VAL A 85 -7.02 9.62 23.11
N TYR A 86 -7.21 8.33 22.85
CA TYR A 86 -6.23 7.30 23.23
C TYR A 86 -4.85 7.61 22.69
N GLY A 87 -4.77 8.08 21.44
CA GLY A 87 -3.51 8.51 20.84
C GLY A 87 -2.88 9.71 21.56
N ILE A 88 -3.69 10.61 22.14
CA ILE A 88 -3.23 11.75 22.95
C ILE A 88 -2.76 11.28 24.32
N VAL A 89 -3.50 10.36 24.96
CA VAL A 89 -3.14 9.76 26.26
C VAL A 89 -1.77 9.08 26.18
N ILE A 90 -1.52 8.30 25.12
CA ILE A 90 -0.23 7.62 24.92
C ILE A 90 0.91 8.65 24.74
N GLU A 91 0.66 9.74 24.02
CA GLU A 91 1.67 10.80 23.86
C GLU A 91 1.93 11.59 25.15
N ALA A 92 0.91 11.78 25.98
CA ALA A 92 1.02 12.46 27.27
C ALA A 92 1.79 11.61 28.29
N LEU A 93 1.40 10.34 28.42
CA LEU A 93 1.87 9.45 29.48
C LEU A 93 3.10 8.62 29.07
N GLN A 94 3.34 8.43 27.78
CA GLN A 94 4.43 7.59 27.27
C GLN A 94 4.41 6.20 27.94
N THR A 95 5.47 5.82 28.66
CA THR A 95 5.56 4.54 29.37
C THR A 95 4.60 4.43 30.56
N GLU A 96 4.11 5.54 31.12
CA GLU A 96 3.13 5.54 32.21
C GLU A 96 1.73 5.07 31.76
N VAL A 97 1.48 4.91 30.46
CA VAL A 97 0.21 4.37 29.96
C VAL A 97 0.08 2.85 30.19
N SER A 98 1.13 2.18 30.67
CA SER A 98 1.18 0.73 30.88
C SER A 98 -0.04 0.14 31.62
N PRO A 99 -0.58 0.75 32.71
CA PRO A 99 -1.77 0.24 33.39
C PRO A 99 -3.03 0.19 32.52
N TYR A 100 -3.08 1.00 31.46
CA TYR A 100 -4.22 1.17 30.56
C TYR A 100 -4.09 0.37 29.28
N MET A 101 -2.92 -0.20 29.01
CA MET A 101 -2.56 -0.80 27.73
C MET A 101 -3.52 -1.91 27.31
N SER A 102 -3.95 -2.77 28.23
CA SER A 102 -4.88 -3.88 27.94
C SER A 102 -6.25 -3.37 27.48
N VAL A 103 -6.79 -2.33 28.12
CA VAL A 103 -8.07 -1.72 27.75
C VAL A 103 -7.95 -1.03 26.39
N ILE A 104 -6.88 -0.25 26.18
CA ILE A 104 -6.66 0.44 24.90
C ILE A 104 -6.53 -0.57 23.76
N LEU A 105 -5.73 -1.63 23.93
CA LEU A 105 -5.55 -2.66 22.90
C LEU A 105 -6.87 -3.38 22.59
N LYS A 106 -7.64 -3.75 23.62
CA LYS A 106 -8.95 -4.37 23.44
C LYS A 106 -9.87 -3.48 22.60
N ASP A 107 -10.04 -2.22 23.01
CA ASP A 107 -10.95 -1.29 22.34
C ASP A 107 -10.54 -1.04 20.90
N VAL A 108 -9.24 -0.86 20.66
CA VAL A 108 -8.70 -0.62 19.32
C VAL A 108 -8.88 -1.84 18.42
N ASN A 109 -8.67 -3.05 18.95
CA ASN A 109 -8.94 -4.29 18.22
C ASN A 109 -10.45 -4.43 17.92
N ASP A 110 -11.33 -4.13 18.86
CA ASP A 110 -12.79 -4.18 18.67
C ASP A 110 -13.22 -3.19 17.56
N VAL A 111 -12.69 -1.96 17.56
CA VAL A 111 -12.97 -0.95 16.53
C VAL A 111 -12.45 -1.38 15.15
N LEU A 112 -11.24 -1.94 15.07
CA LEU A 112 -10.69 -2.44 13.81
C LEU A 112 -11.50 -3.64 13.30
N LYS A 113 -11.90 -4.55 14.17
CA LYS A 113 -12.77 -5.67 13.82
C LYS A 113 -14.08 -5.18 13.25
N HIS A 114 -14.73 -4.22 13.90
CA HIS A 114 -15.96 -3.61 13.41
C HIS A 114 -15.78 -2.96 12.02
N GLY A 115 -14.70 -2.20 11.82
CA GLY A 115 -14.39 -1.58 10.53
C GLY A 115 -14.14 -2.62 9.41
N SER A 116 -13.53 -3.76 9.75
CA SER A 116 -13.33 -4.87 8.80
C SER A 116 -14.64 -5.59 8.47
N GLU A 117 -15.54 -5.76 9.44
CA GLU A 117 -16.86 -6.38 9.22
C GLU A 117 -17.75 -5.51 8.34
N GLN A 118 -17.74 -4.19 8.55
CA GLN A 118 -18.43 -3.24 7.67
C GLN A 118 -17.92 -3.33 6.23
N LEU A 119 -16.60 -3.39 6.03
CA LEU A 119 -16.02 -3.52 4.69
C LEU A 119 -16.48 -4.81 3.99
N ASN A 120 -16.44 -5.95 4.70
CA ASN A 120 -16.87 -7.23 4.14
C ASN A 120 -18.36 -7.26 3.81
N ALA A 121 -19.20 -6.57 4.59
CA ALA A 121 -20.63 -6.47 4.34
C ALA A 121 -20.93 -5.69 3.05
N VAL A 122 -20.18 -4.62 2.78
CA VAL A 122 -20.29 -3.84 1.54
C VAL A 122 -19.84 -4.65 0.33
N ASP A 123 -18.76 -5.42 0.46
CA ASP A 123 -18.27 -6.28 -0.64
C ASP A 123 -19.23 -7.45 -0.97
N ALA A 124 -20.11 -7.84 -0.04
CA ALA A 124 -21.06 -8.93 -0.21
C ALA A 124 -22.40 -8.50 -0.85
N ASP A 125 -22.70 -7.20 -0.85
CA ASP A 125 -23.94 -6.64 -1.37
C ASP A 125 -23.64 -5.74 -2.58
N ASP A 126 -23.69 -6.33 -3.79
CA ASP A 126 -23.41 -5.65 -5.07
C ASP A 126 -24.30 -4.41 -5.30
N ASP A 127 -25.43 -4.29 -4.59
CA ASP A 127 -26.36 -3.17 -4.65
C ASP A 127 -26.07 -2.06 -3.59
N ALA A 128 -25.12 -2.28 -2.66
CA ALA A 128 -24.76 -1.36 -1.58
C ALA A 128 -23.59 -0.41 -1.91
N MET A 129 -23.45 -0.02 -3.17
CA MET A 129 -22.30 0.75 -3.70
C MET A 129 -22.06 2.15 -3.08
N ASP A 130 -22.90 2.61 -2.14
CA ASP A 130 -22.85 3.95 -1.53
C ASP A 130 -22.76 3.94 0.02
N VAL A 131 -22.39 2.82 0.65
CA VAL A 131 -22.11 2.82 2.10
C VAL A 131 -20.75 3.48 2.36
N ASP A 132 -20.78 4.70 2.87
CA ASP A 132 -19.59 5.41 3.36
C ASP A 132 -19.08 4.70 4.63
N VAL A 133 -18.14 3.76 4.44
CA VAL A 133 -17.49 3.07 5.56
C VAL A 133 -16.67 4.10 6.34
N ASP A 134 -16.96 4.25 7.64
CA ASP A 134 -16.26 5.22 8.48
C ASP A 134 -14.76 4.84 8.59
N TRP A 135 -13.95 5.53 7.80
CA TRP A 135 -12.52 5.32 7.76
C TRP A 135 -11.80 5.92 8.97
N GLN A 136 -12.42 6.88 9.68
CA GLN A 136 -11.74 7.70 10.67
C GLN A 136 -11.45 6.91 11.95
N ALA A 137 -12.42 6.12 12.41
CA ALA A 137 -12.25 5.25 13.56
C ALA A 137 -11.12 4.23 13.30
N SER A 138 -11.15 3.51 12.18
CA SER A 138 -10.08 2.58 11.80
C SER A 138 -8.73 3.27 11.65
N TYR A 139 -8.69 4.47 11.04
CA TYR A 139 -7.46 5.23 10.90
C TYR A 139 -6.84 5.58 12.26
N TYR A 140 -7.60 6.20 13.17
CA TYR A 140 -7.08 6.57 14.48
C TYR A 140 -6.71 5.35 15.32
N SER A 141 -7.46 4.25 15.22
CA SER A 141 -7.11 2.97 15.84
C SER A 141 -5.74 2.44 15.38
N LEU A 142 -5.44 2.48 14.08
CA LEU A 142 -4.10 2.13 13.57
C LEU A 142 -3.00 3.09 14.06
N ILE A 143 -3.32 4.39 14.21
CA ILE A 143 -2.39 5.37 14.79
C ILE A 143 -2.13 5.07 16.28
N VAL A 144 -3.14 4.69 17.04
CA VAL A 144 -3.00 4.27 18.44
C VAL A 144 -2.07 3.07 18.56
N LEU A 145 -2.26 2.03 17.75
CA LEU A 145 -1.34 0.88 17.71
C LEU A 145 0.09 1.32 17.38
N SER A 146 0.25 2.23 16.40
CA SER A 146 1.59 2.73 16.01
C SER A 146 2.29 3.44 17.17
N LYS A 147 1.54 4.22 17.95
CA LYS A 147 2.06 4.93 19.14
C LYS A 147 2.38 3.96 20.27
N LEU A 148 1.52 2.97 20.54
CA LEU A 148 1.77 1.92 21.54
C LEU A 148 3.03 1.13 21.21
N VAL A 149 3.19 0.71 19.97
CA VAL A 149 4.40 0.03 19.50
C VAL A 149 5.64 0.90 19.66
N GLY A 150 5.53 2.21 19.39
CA GLY A 150 6.63 3.16 19.59
C GLY A 150 7.05 3.29 21.05
N ALA A 151 6.09 3.28 21.98
CA ALA A 151 6.34 3.34 23.42
C ALA A 151 6.77 1.98 24.02
N PHE A 152 6.25 0.87 23.47
CA PHE A 152 6.49 -0.49 23.93
C PHE A 152 6.85 -1.40 22.74
N PRO A 153 8.11 -1.40 22.27
CA PRO A 153 8.56 -2.28 21.18
C PRO A 153 8.32 -3.78 21.44
N VAL A 154 8.20 -4.16 22.73
CA VAL A 154 7.87 -5.51 23.17
C VAL A 154 6.55 -6.03 22.57
N LEU A 155 5.61 -5.14 22.26
CA LEU A 155 4.32 -5.49 21.65
C LEU A 155 4.48 -6.12 20.26
N ILE A 156 5.58 -5.84 19.57
CA ILE A 156 5.89 -6.45 18.27
C ILE A 156 6.73 -7.72 18.43
N THR A 157 7.70 -7.71 19.34
CA THR A 157 8.70 -8.78 19.41
C THR A 157 8.30 -9.97 20.26
N GLN A 158 7.41 -9.78 21.24
CA GLN A 158 7.14 -10.75 22.31
C GLN A 158 5.66 -10.92 22.69
N SER A 159 4.78 -10.02 22.28
CA SER A 159 3.35 -10.09 22.60
C SER A 159 2.51 -10.56 21.42
N ASN A 160 1.40 -11.24 21.72
CA ASN A 160 0.33 -11.58 20.79
C ASN A 160 -0.92 -10.69 20.99
N ASP A 161 -0.81 -9.58 21.73
CA ASP A 161 -1.96 -8.71 22.02
C ASP A 161 -2.43 -7.90 20.79
N ILE A 162 -1.58 -7.78 19.76
CA ILE A 162 -1.92 -7.15 18.48
C ILE A 162 -2.40 -8.24 17.52
N ASP A 163 -3.68 -8.16 17.13
CA ASP A 163 -4.23 -9.00 16.08
C ASP A 163 -3.78 -8.51 14.70
N TRP A 164 -2.77 -9.18 14.14
CA TRP A 164 -2.22 -8.86 12.83
C TRP A 164 -3.19 -9.14 11.68
N ARG A 165 -4.20 -10.01 11.86
CA ARG A 165 -5.25 -10.24 10.86
C ARG A 165 -6.01 -8.95 10.59
N LEU A 166 -6.36 -8.22 11.65
CA LEU A 166 -7.08 -6.95 11.55
C LEU A 166 -6.25 -5.92 10.78
N ILE A 167 -4.95 -5.82 11.06
CA ILE A 167 -4.06 -4.90 10.34
C ILE A 167 -4.01 -5.26 8.85
N VAL A 168 -3.86 -6.55 8.52
CA VAL A 168 -3.80 -7.05 7.14
C VAL A 168 -5.12 -6.84 6.39
N ASN A 169 -6.28 -6.94 7.05
CA ASN A 169 -7.57 -6.61 6.46
C ASN A 169 -7.67 -5.15 6.00
N HIS A 170 -7.00 -4.23 6.72
CA HIS A 170 -7.02 -2.81 6.38
C HIS A 170 -6.01 -2.40 5.29
N LEU A 171 -5.19 -3.31 4.75
CA LEU A 171 -4.23 -2.99 3.67
C LEU A 171 -4.92 -2.56 2.36
N LEU A 172 -6.15 -3.00 2.11
CA LEU A 172 -6.91 -2.67 0.91
C LEU A 172 -8.12 -1.78 1.19
N PHE A 173 -8.20 -1.19 2.39
CA PHE A 173 -9.31 -0.35 2.81
C PHE A 173 -9.58 0.79 1.81
N PRO A 174 -10.84 1.21 1.56
CA PRO A 174 -11.19 2.24 0.57
C PRO A 174 -10.79 3.68 0.99
N HIS A 175 -9.68 3.85 1.72
CA HIS A 175 -9.18 5.16 2.13
C HIS A 175 -7.64 5.18 2.21
N ALA A 176 -7.01 6.21 1.62
CA ALA A 176 -5.56 6.32 1.47
C ALA A 176 -4.80 6.33 2.81
N TRP A 177 -5.36 7.01 3.83
CA TRP A 177 -4.69 7.13 5.14
C TRP A 177 -4.73 5.83 5.93
N VAL A 178 -5.82 5.06 5.82
CA VAL A 178 -5.96 3.75 6.47
C VAL A 178 -4.96 2.77 5.88
N ARG A 179 -4.90 2.70 4.53
CA ARG A 179 -3.90 1.91 3.78
C ARG A 179 -2.47 2.23 4.23
N THR A 180 -2.15 3.51 4.32
CA THR A 180 -0.82 3.97 4.75
C THR A 180 -0.51 3.60 6.20
N ALA A 181 -1.46 3.79 7.12
CA ALA A 181 -1.27 3.45 8.52
C ALA A 181 -1.08 1.94 8.74
N SER A 182 -1.93 1.11 8.11
CA SER A 182 -1.83 -0.35 8.15
C SER A 182 -0.50 -0.84 7.55
N CYS A 183 -0.12 -0.34 6.37
CA CYS A 183 1.12 -0.73 5.71
C CYS A 183 2.37 -0.32 6.52
N ARG A 184 2.33 0.83 7.22
CA ARG A 184 3.40 1.27 8.12
C ARG A 184 3.54 0.37 9.34
N LEU A 185 2.44 -0.02 9.98
CA LEU A 185 2.45 -0.98 11.11
C LEU A 185 3.08 -2.31 10.72
N LEU A 186 2.67 -2.85 9.58
CA LEU A 186 3.29 -4.06 9.01
C LEU A 186 4.77 -3.85 8.71
N GLY A 187 5.13 -2.65 8.26
CA GLY A 187 6.51 -2.22 8.09
C GLY A 187 7.32 -2.25 9.38
N THR A 188 6.75 -1.77 10.47
CA THR A 188 7.38 -1.78 11.80
C THR A 188 7.57 -3.20 12.29
N LEU A 189 6.57 -4.08 12.09
CA LEU A 189 6.69 -5.51 12.36
C LEU A 189 7.90 -6.11 11.65
N PHE A 190 7.90 -6.06 10.32
CA PHE A 190 8.97 -6.62 9.50
C PHE A 190 10.34 -5.95 9.70
N GLY A 191 10.36 -4.69 10.13
CA GLY A 191 11.59 -3.97 10.48
C GLY A 191 12.21 -4.43 11.81
N ALA A 192 11.38 -4.90 12.75
CA ALA A 192 11.83 -5.42 14.04
C ALA A 192 12.14 -6.93 13.99
N SER A 193 11.59 -7.66 13.02
CA SER A 193 11.73 -9.10 12.91
C SER A 193 13.01 -9.52 12.19
N ALA A 194 13.61 -10.62 12.64
CA ALA A 194 14.69 -11.27 11.91
C ALA A 194 14.14 -11.92 10.62
N VAL A 195 14.96 -11.89 9.56
CA VAL A 195 14.66 -12.65 8.34
C VAL A 195 14.84 -14.12 8.64
N GLN A 196 13.82 -14.93 8.37
CA GLN A 196 13.81 -16.36 8.61
C GLN A 196 12.96 -17.08 7.55
N ILE A 197 13.13 -18.40 7.44
CA ILE A 197 12.28 -19.23 6.60
C ILE A 197 10.82 -19.08 7.09
N PRO A 198 9.83 -18.90 6.19
CA PRO A 198 8.43 -18.84 6.59
C PRO A 198 8.02 -20.06 7.41
N LEU A 199 7.25 -19.83 8.47
CA LEU A 199 6.74 -20.91 9.31
C LEU A 199 5.77 -21.79 8.50
N ALA A 200 5.73 -23.08 8.84
CA ALA A 200 4.74 -23.98 8.29
C ALA A 200 3.33 -23.48 8.62
N ASP A 201 2.41 -23.69 7.69
CA ASP A 201 1.02 -23.34 7.92
C ASP A 201 0.41 -24.24 9.02
N PRO A 202 -0.50 -23.69 9.84
CA PRO A 202 -1.29 -24.47 10.77
C PRO A 202 -1.95 -25.69 10.12
N GLU A 203 -1.89 -26.85 10.79
CA GLU A 203 -2.62 -28.05 10.33
C GLU A 203 -4.14 -27.92 10.52
N THR A 204 -4.58 -27.03 11.42
CA THR A 204 -6.00 -26.81 11.74
C THR A 204 -6.45 -25.41 11.36
N MET A 205 -7.64 -25.30 10.75
CA MET A 205 -8.23 -24.00 10.36
C MET A 205 -8.55 -23.06 11.54
N ASP A 206 -8.54 -23.58 12.77
CA ASP A 206 -8.85 -22.83 14.00
C ASP A 206 -7.66 -22.03 14.56
N GLN A 207 -6.46 -22.13 13.96
CA GLN A 207 -5.30 -21.35 14.43
C GLN A 207 -5.33 -19.91 13.93
N GLU A 208 -4.95 -19.01 14.83
CA GLU A 208 -4.89 -17.57 14.61
C GLU A 208 -3.91 -17.22 13.48
N PHE A 209 -4.31 -16.28 12.62
CA PHE A 209 -3.51 -15.83 11.48
C PHE A 209 -2.15 -15.31 11.95
N SER A 210 -1.08 -15.72 11.27
CA SER A 210 0.26 -15.24 11.54
C SER A 210 0.90 -14.64 10.30
N PRO A 211 1.48 -13.42 10.38
CA PRO A 211 2.20 -12.80 9.27
C PRO A 211 3.52 -13.51 8.94
N TYR A 212 3.91 -14.51 9.73
CA TYR A 212 5.16 -15.26 9.58
C TYR A 212 4.99 -16.63 8.91
N THR A 213 3.76 -17.11 8.73
CA THR A 213 3.50 -18.37 8.03
C THR A 213 3.60 -18.18 6.52
N ARG A 214 3.75 -19.28 5.78
CA ARG A 214 3.77 -19.26 4.32
C ARG A 214 2.50 -18.62 3.75
N SER A 215 1.33 -19.09 4.18
CA SER A 215 0.02 -18.56 3.78
C SER A 215 -0.14 -17.08 4.15
N GLY A 216 0.22 -16.69 5.38
CA GLY A 216 0.13 -15.31 5.84
C GLY A 216 1.01 -14.37 5.03
N MET A 217 2.28 -14.74 4.78
CA MET A 217 3.17 -13.97 3.92
C MET A 217 2.65 -13.87 2.47
N LYS A 218 2.07 -14.95 1.93
CA LYS A 218 1.51 -14.97 0.57
C LYS A 218 0.31 -14.03 0.46
N GLU A 219 -0.62 -14.08 1.41
CA GLU A 219 -1.78 -13.17 1.48
C GLU A 219 -1.32 -11.71 1.56
N ILE A 220 -0.37 -11.42 2.45
CA ILE A 220 0.20 -10.07 2.61
C ILE A 220 0.85 -9.62 1.30
N ALA A 221 1.68 -10.47 0.68
CA ALA A 221 2.34 -10.14 -0.58
C ALA A 221 1.32 -9.87 -1.71
N GLN A 222 0.24 -10.65 -1.79
CA GLN A 222 -0.86 -10.43 -2.73
C GLN A 222 -1.54 -9.08 -2.50
N LYS A 223 -1.92 -8.76 -1.26
CA LYS A 223 -2.54 -7.46 -0.90
C LYS A 223 -1.60 -6.29 -1.19
N LEU A 224 -0.31 -6.41 -0.86
CA LEU A 224 0.71 -5.40 -1.17
C LEU A 224 0.88 -5.21 -2.69
N CYS A 225 0.89 -6.29 -3.46
CA CYS A 225 0.91 -6.24 -4.92
C CYS A 225 -0.34 -5.56 -5.49
N THR A 226 -1.53 -5.80 -4.92
CA THR A 226 -2.76 -5.10 -5.31
C THR A 226 -2.72 -3.63 -4.93
N GLN A 227 -2.14 -3.30 -3.78
CA GLN A 227 -1.98 -1.93 -3.31
C GLN A 227 -1.10 -1.08 -4.24
N LEU A 228 -0.10 -1.67 -4.91
CA LEU A 228 0.68 -0.99 -5.95
C LEU A 228 -0.15 -0.57 -7.17
N LYS A 229 -1.34 -1.14 -7.40
CA LYS A 229 -2.25 -0.74 -8.47
C LYS A 229 -3.22 0.38 -8.05
N SER A 230 -3.20 0.77 -6.78
CA SER A 230 -4.18 1.70 -6.21
C SER A 230 -4.11 3.08 -6.84
N GLU A 231 -5.27 3.70 -7.00
CA GLU A 231 -5.38 5.10 -7.44
C GLU A 231 -4.83 6.08 -6.40
N HIS A 232 -4.75 5.65 -5.14
CA HIS A 232 -4.26 6.43 -4.00
C HIS A 232 -2.78 6.19 -3.69
N LEU A 233 -2.06 5.49 -4.57
CA LEU A 233 -0.63 5.25 -4.36
C LEU A 233 0.15 6.57 -4.41
N ASP A 234 0.88 6.86 -3.34
CA ASP A 234 1.81 7.98 -3.22
C ASP A 234 3.24 7.48 -2.95
N GLU A 235 4.21 8.40 -2.89
CA GLU A 235 5.61 8.07 -2.65
C GLU A 235 5.82 7.32 -1.32
N GLY A 236 5.18 7.77 -0.24
CA GLY A 236 5.34 7.20 1.10
C GLY A 236 4.82 5.77 1.20
N LEU A 237 3.59 5.54 0.71
CA LEU A 237 2.97 4.21 0.65
C LEU A 237 3.76 3.29 -0.30
N SER A 238 4.15 3.78 -1.47
CA SER A 238 4.89 3.00 -2.46
C SER A 238 6.23 2.50 -1.93
N LEU A 239 6.96 3.33 -1.17
CA LEU A 239 8.21 2.96 -0.52
C LEU A 239 7.97 1.93 0.59
N GLN A 240 6.92 2.11 1.38
CA GLN A 240 6.59 1.19 2.46
C GLN A 240 6.21 -0.20 1.93
N VAL A 241 5.42 -0.25 0.85
CA VAL A 241 5.08 -1.51 0.17
C VAL A 241 6.34 -2.22 -0.32
N VAL A 242 7.29 -1.51 -0.94
CA VAL A 242 8.56 -2.08 -1.38
C VAL A 242 9.35 -2.68 -0.22
N LYS A 243 9.43 -1.99 0.92
CA LYS A 243 10.12 -2.49 2.12
C LYS A 243 9.48 -3.78 2.64
N CYS A 244 8.15 -3.83 2.71
CA CYS A 244 7.44 -5.03 3.17
C CYS A 244 7.61 -6.20 2.19
N LEU A 245 7.44 -5.97 0.89
CA LEU A 245 7.69 -6.99 -0.13
C LEU A 245 9.15 -7.44 -0.15
N PHE A 246 10.11 -6.56 0.15
CA PHE A 246 11.52 -6.92 0.23
C PHE A 246 11.78 -7.83 1.42
N PHE A 247 11.20 -7.55 2.60
CA PHE A 247 11.28 -8.47 3.74
C PHE A 247 10.75 -9.87 3.39
N ILE A 248 9.54 -9.94 2.82
CA ILE A 248 8.94 -11.21 2.39
C ILE A 248 9.83 -11.92 1.35
N GLY A 249 10.34 -11.18 0.37
CA GLY A 249 11.25 -11.72 -0.64
C GLY A 249 12.53 -12.32 -0.06
N LYS A 250 13.11 -11.69 0.97
CA LYS A 250 14.26 -12.26 1.70
C LYS A 250 13.90 -13.56 2.42
N CYS A 251 12.72 -13.64 3.06
CA CYS A 251 12.25 -14.86 3.72
C CYS A 251 12.06 -15.99 2.71
N TYR A 252 11.42 -15.73 1.56
CA TYR A 252 11.27 -16.74 0.51
C TYR A 252 12.60 -17.15 -0.14
N ALA A 253 13.60 -16.26 -0.18
CA ALA A 253 14.94 -16.59 -0.68
C ALA A 253 15.69 -17.60 0.20
N LEU A 254 15.31 -17.75 1.48
CA LEU A 254 15.87 -18.76 2.37
C LEU A 254 15.24 -20.15 2.16
N VAL A 255 14.10 -20.24 1.48
CA VAL A 255 13.49 -21.53 1.13
C VAL A 255 14.30 -22.17 0.00
N PRO A 256 14.79 -23.41 0.17
CA PRO A 256 15.56 -24.09 -0.87
C PRO A 256 14.82 -24.14 -2.20
N PHE A 257 15.48 -23.75 -3.28
CA PHE A 257 14.95 -23.95 -4.62
C PHE A 257 15.21 -25.38 -5.04
N GLN A 258 14.16 -26.15 -5.30
CA GLN A 258 14.33 -27.45 -5.92
C GLN A 258 14.96 -27.25 -7.31
N ASN A 259 15.91 -28.12 -7.66
CA ASN A 259 16.48 -28.16 -9.01
C ASN A 259 15.43 -28.80 -9.93
N VAL A 260 14.45 -28.01 -10.33
CA VAL A 260 13.66 -28.33 -11.52
C VAL A 260 14.61 -28.10 -12.69
N GLU A 261 15.00 -29.19 -13.34
CA GLU A 261 15.67 -29.14 -14.64
C GLU A 261 14.95 -28.11 -15.52
N GLU A 262 15.73 -27.25 -16.18
CA GLU A 262 15.31 -26.08 -16.93
C GLU A 262 14.01 -26.28 -17.75
N GLU A 263 12.83 -26.08 -17.15
CA GLU A 263 11.63 -25.69 -17.89
C GLU A 263 11.69 -24.19 -18.22
N ALA A 264 12.86 -23.71 -18.64
CA ALA A 264 13.04 -22.41 -19.26
C ALA A 264 12.57 -22.45 -20.72
N ASN A 265 11.38 -22.98 -20.99
CA ASN A 265 10.80 -22.93 -22.33
C ASN A 265 9.29 -23.18 -22.40
N LYS A 266 8.52 -22.76 -21.39
CA LYS A 266 7.06 -22.62 -21.54
C LYS A 266 6.70 -21.15 -21.71
N ASP A 267 6.46 -20.88 -22.98
CA ASP A 267 5.67 -19.82 -23.58
C ASP A 267 6.09 -18.35 -23.36
N ASN A 268 6.81 -17.83 -24.36
CA ASN A 268 6.77 -16.42 -24.75
C ASN A 268 5.47 -16.08 -25.51
N GLY A 269 4.36 -16.72 -25.13
CA GLY A 269 3.02 -16.39 -25.59
C GLY A 269 2.60 -15.11 -24.90
N GLU A 270 2.58 -14.00 -25.64
CA GLU A 270 1.83 -12.83 -25.21
C GLU A 270 0.33 -13.17 -25.32
N ASP A 271 -0.19 -14.00 -24.41
CA ASP A 271 -1.63 -14.06 -24.21
C ASP A 271 -2.01 -12.85 -23.35
N GLU A 272 -2.68 -11.90 -24.01
CA GLU A 272 -3.32 -10.74 -23.39
C GLU A 272 -4.67 -11.20 -22.81
N GLY A 273 -4.64 -12.27 -21.99
CA GLY A 273 -5.75 -12.82 -21.23
C GLY A 273 -5.38 -12.91 -19.76
N ASP A 274 -6.33 -12.59 -18.88
CA ASP A 274 -6.24 -12.71 -17.42
C ASP A 274 -6.20 -14.19 -17.00
N GLU A 275 -5.17 -14.92 -17.43
CA GLU A 275 -4.83 -16.19 -16.82
C GLU A 275 -3.68 -15.90 -15.86
N GLU A 276 -4.03 -15.82 -14.58
CA GLU A 276 -3.09 -16.14 -13.52
C GLU A 276 -2.63 -17.57 -13.81
N GLU A 277 -1.63 -17.72 -14.68
CA GLU A 277 -0.84 -18.94 -14.75
C GLU A 277 -0.22 -19.05 -13.36
N ASP A 278 -0.91 -19.80 -12.51
CA ASP A 278 -0.40 -20.38 -11.30
C ASP A 278 0.81 -21.20 -11.76
N THR A 279 1.98 -20.53 -11.76
CA THR A 279 3.26 -21.17 -12.01
C THR A 279 3.34 -22.23 -10.93
N GLY A 280 2.94 -23.45 -11.30
CA GLY A 280 2.44 -24.46 -10.40
C GLY A 280 3.29 -24.54 -9.15
N ASP A 281 2.62 -24.52 -8.00
CA ASP A 281 3.17 -24.61 -6.66
C ASP A 281 4.48 -25.40 -6.64
N GLN A 282 5.61 -24.70 -6.83
CA GLN A 282 6.95 -25.29 -6.77
C GLN A 282 7.19 -25.51 -5.28
N GLN A 283 6.62 -26.61 -4.78
CA GLN A 283 6.70 -27.16 -3.43
C GLN A 283 7.36 -26.23 -2.41
N GLY A 284 6.60 -25.26 -1.91
CA GLY A 284 6.98 -24.48 -0.74
C GLY A 284 7.64 -23.11 -0.99
N ASN A 285 8.12 -22.80 -2.19
CA ASN A 285 8.80 -21.52 -2.45
C ASN A 285 7.96 -20.56 -3.30
N ASP A 286 7.53 -19.45 -2.70
CA ASP A 286 6.70 -18.43 -3.36
C ASP A 286 7.49 -17.28 -3.99
N LEU A 287 8.83 -17.31 -3.96
CA LEU A 287 9.66 -16.29 -4.60
C LEU A 287 9.46 -16.22 -6.12
N PRO A 288 9.41 -17.34 -6.88
CA PRO A 288 9.15 -17.29 -8.32
C PRO A 288 7.81 -16.64 -8.65
N TRP A 289 6.76 -16.97 -7.90
CA TRP A 289 5.45 -16.33 -8.03
C TRP A 289 5.55 -14.81 -7.85
N LEU A 290 6.28 -14.35 -6.83
CA LEU A 290 6.41 -12.92 -6.54
C LEU A 290 7.16 -12.18 -7.66
N PHE A 291 8.26 -12.74 -8.18
CA PHE A 291 8.96 -12.18 -9.35
C PHE A 291 8.06 -12.15 -10.58
N SER A 292 7.33 -13.22 -10.86
CA SER A 292 6.37 -13.30 -11.98
C SER A 292 5.26 -12.26 -11.86
N LYS A 293 4.64 -12.14 -10.67
CA LYS A 293 3.55 -11.20 -10.41
C LYS A 293 4.01 -9.75 -10.59
N LEU A 294 5.14 -9.37 -10.00
CA LEU A 294 5.68 -8.01 -10.13
C LEU A 294 6.16 -7.72 -11.57
N SER A 295 6.78 -8.70 -12.24
CA SER A 295 7.15 -8.60 -13.65
C SER A 295 5.93 -8.32 -14.54
N TYR A 296 4.85 -9.08 -14.36
CA TYR A 296 3.59 -8.83 -15.05
C TYR A 296 3.04 -7.45 -14.75
N GLN A 297 3.01 -7.02 -13.49
CA GLN A 297 2.50 -5.70 -13.12
C GLN A 297 3.28 -4.55 -13.78
N LEU A 298 4.61 -4.64 -13.83
CA LEU A 298 5.43 -3.63 -14.53
C LEU A 298 5.11 -3.62 -16.02
N ARG A 299 5.01 -4.78 -16.69
CA ARG A 299 4.61 -4.85 -18.10
C ARG A 299 3.23 -4.23 -18.33
N SER A 300 2.25 -4.60 -17.50
CA SER A 300 0.86 -4.15 -17.60
C SER A 300 0.75 -2.64 -17.38
N ALA A 301 1.45 -2.09 -16.39
CA ALA A 301 1.46 -0.65 -16.11
C ALA A 301 2.01 0.17 -17.30
N ILE A 302 3.10 -0.29 -17.93
CA ILE A 302 3.67 0.38 -19.11
C ILE A 302 2.75 0.27 -20.33
N ILE A 303 2.14 -0.90 -20.56
CA ILE A 303 1.16 -1.08 -21.65
C ILE A 303 -0.06 -0.18 -21.43
N ALA A 304 -0.59 -0.13 -20.22
CA ALA A 304 -1.72 0.72 -19.86
C ALA A 304 -1.36 2.20 -20.07
N ARG A 305 -0.16 2.63 -19.67
CA ARG A 305 0.35 3.99 -19.91
C ARG A 305 0.43 4.33 -21.39
N ARG A 306 0.91 3.40 -22.23
CA ARG A 306 1.01 3.59 -23.69
C ARG A 306 -0.35 3.68 -24.37
N ASN A 307 -1.31 2.87 -23.93
CA ASN A 307 -2.64 2.80 -24.53
C ASN A 307 -3.54 3.97 -24.09
N ARG A 308 -3.25 4.60 -22.94
CA ARG A 308 -4.01 5.74 -22.41
C ARG A 308 -3.38 7.07 -22.79
N SER A 309 -4.13 7.86 -23.54
CA SER A 309 -3.75 9.22 -23.94
C SER A 309 -3.63 10.24 -22.80
N SER A 310 -4.27 9.98 -21.66
CA SER A 310 -4.16 10.77 -20.43
C SER A 310 -3.96 9.77 -19.29
N SER A 311 -3.00 10.04 -18.41
CA SER A 311 -2.67 9.20 -17.27
C SER A 311 -2.83 9.98 -15.99
N LYS A 312 -3.06 9.26 -14.89
CA LYS A 312 -3.06 9.84 -13.56
C LYS A 312 -1.67 10.39 -13.25
N PRO A 313 -1.55 11.46 -12.44
CA PRO A 313 -0.26 12.04 -12.10
C PRO A 313 0.66 11.05 -11.38
N ASN A 314 0.10 10.08 -10.66
CA ASN A 314 0.83 9.06 -9.90
C ASN A 314 1.11 7.76 -10.66
N TRP A 315 0.88 7.69 -11.98
CA TRP A 315 1.03 6.46 -12.77
C TRP A 315 2.40 5.79 -12.63
N PHE A 316 3.44 6.59 -12.39
CA PHE A 316 4.83 6.14 -12.34
C PHE A 316 5.20 5.48 -10.99
N HIS A 317 4.42 5.66 -9.92
CA HIS A 317 4.75 5.07 -8.62
C HIS A 317 4.73 3.53 -8.66
N GLN A 318 3.77 2.93 -9.36
CA GLN A 318 3.72 1.47 -9.53
C GLN A 318 4.98 0.91 -10.21
N PRO A 319 5.33 1.32 -11.46
CA PRO A 319 6.51 0.79 -12.13
C PRO A 319 7.80 1.11 -11.36
N LEU A 320 7.91 2.31 -10.76
CA LEU A 320 9.05 2.68 -9.95
C LEU A 320 9.24 1.76 -8.75
N SER A 321 8.15 1.43 -8.03
CA SER A 321 8.20 0.48 -6.91
C SER A 321 8.65 -0.90 -7.33
N VAL A 322 8.16 -1.42 -8.46
CA VAL A 322 8.58 -2.73 -8.96
C VAL A 322 10.07 -2.75 -9.30
N ILE A 323 10.58 -1.72 -10.00
CA ILE A 323 12.00 -1.63 -10.34
C ILE A 323 12.86 -1.51 -9.08
N ARG A 324 12.44 -0.69 -8.10
CA ARG A 324 13.11 -0.58 -6.79
C ARG A 324 13.15 -1.92 -6.05
N TRP A 325 12.06 -2.68 -6.08
CA TRP A 325 12.03 -4.01 -5.47
C TRP A 325 12.96 -4.99 -6.20
N PHE A 326 12.99 -4.99 -7.54
CA PHE A 326 13.96 -5.78 -8.31
C PHE A 326 15.41 -5.40 -7.97
N ALA A 327 15.73 -4.11 -7.85
CA ALA A 327 17.08 -3.67 -7.46
C ALA A 327 17.46 -4.12 -6.04
N ALA A 328 16.53 -4.04 -5.10
CA ALA A 328 16.74 -4.51 -3.73
C ALA A 328 16.98 -6.04 -3.70
N MET A 329 16.16 -6.82 -4.41
CA MET A 329 16.33 -8.27 -4.49
C MET A 329 17.59 -8.67 -5.25
N ALA A 330 17.92 -8.00 -6.37
CA ALA A 330 19.15 -8.24 -7.11
C ALA A 330 20.38 -7.95 -6.24
N SER A 331 20.33 -6.93 -5.37
CA SER A 331 21.38 -6.64 -4.40
C SER A 331 21.51 -7.73 -3.33
N HIS A 332 20.40 -8.32 -2.90
CA HIS A 332 20.35 -9.32 -1.83
C HIS A 332 20.71 -10.75 -2.29
N LEU A 333 20.12 -11.23 -3.38
CA LEU A 333 20.23 -12.64 -3.83
C LEU A 333 21.63 -12.99 -4.32
N GLU A 334 22.13 -14.19 -4.05
CA GLU A 334 23.39 -14.67 -4.64
C GLU A 334 23.28 -14.82 -6.17
N ALA A 335 24.43 -14.80 -6.86
CA ALA A 335 24.48 -14.80 -8.33
C ALA A 335 23.75 -16.00 -8.97
N ASP A 336 23.83 -17.18 -8.36
CA ASP A 336 23.19 -18.40 -8.86
C ASP A 336 21.66 -18.33 -8.74
N VAL A 337 21.17 -17.88 -7.60
CA VAL A 337 19.73 -17.69 -7.34
C VAL A 337 19.18 -16.56 -8.20
N LEU A 338 19.85 -15.41 -8.25
CA LEU A 338 19.48 -14.28 -9.12
C LEU A 338 19.43 -14.70 -10.59
N GLY A 339 20.35 -15.57 -11.00
CA GLY A 339 20.41 -16.17 -12.33
C GLY A 339 19.10 -16.83 -12.77
N ARG A 340 18.31 -17.39 -11.84
CA ARG A 340 17.02 -18.04 -12.11
C ARG A 340 15.92 -17.03 -12.46
N PHE A 341 16.04 -15.78 -12.00
CA PHE A 341 15.01 -14.74 -12.17
C PHE A 341 15.32 -13.72 -13.27
N LEU A 342 16.43 -13.89 -14.01
CA LEU A 342 16.86 -12.93 -15.03
C LEU A 342 15.79 -12.65 -16.08
N VAL A 343 15.06 -13.67 -16.54
CA VAL A 343 13.99 -13.47 -17.53
C VAL A 343 12.84 -12.65 -16.94
N HIS A 344 12.43 -12.94 -15.70
CA HIS A 344 11.37 -12.20 -15.01
C HIS A 344 11.72 -10.72 -14.80
N ILE A 345 12.99 -10.41 -14.50
CA ILE A 345 13.46 -9.04 -14.28
C ILE A 345 13.73 -8.33 -15.62
N LEU A 346 14.52 -8.92 -16.52
CA LEU A 346 15.01 -8.23 -17.72
C LEU A 346 13.93 -8.06 -18.79
N SER A 347 12.93 -8.92 -18.85
CA SER A 347 11.84 -8.80 -19.85
C SER A 347 11.02 -7.51 -19.71
N PRO A 348 10.49 -7.14 -18.53
CA PRO A 348 9.84 -5.85 -18.35
C PRO A 348 10.82 -4.68 -18.45
N ILE A 349 12.05 -4.82 -17.96
CA ILE A 349 13.05 -3.75 -17.99
C ILE A 349 13.43 -3.40 -19.44
N TYR A 350 13.62 -4.40 -20.31
CA TYR A 350 13.85 -4.20 -21.75
C TYR A 350 12.70 -3.38 -22.38
N ARG A 351 11.45 -3.63 -21.98
CA ARG A 351 10.31 -2.85 -22.46
C ARG A 351 10.35 -1.40 -21.97
N VAL A 352 10.81 -1.15 -20.75
CA VAL A 352 10.94 0.22 -20.21
C VAL A 352 12.06 0.97 -20.92
N THR A 353 13.24 0.38 -21.06
CA THR A 353 14.41 1.04 -21.66
C THR A 353 14.18 1.35 -23.14
N GLU A 354 13.58 0.41 -23.88
CA GLU A 354 13.36 0.50 -25.33
C GLU A 354 12.02 1.18 -25.71
N ASP A 355 11.27 1.71 -24.75
CA ASP A 355 10.04 2.46 -25.09
C ASP A 355 10.36 3.90 -25.47
N ASP A 356 10.17 4.22 -26.75
CA ASP A 356 10.34 5.59 -27.27
C ASP A 356 9.00 6.29 -27.53
N THR A 357 7.89 5.71 -27.04
CA THR A 357 6.54 6.17 -27.33
C THR A 357 5.96 7.06 -26.23
N ILE A 358 6.41 6.86 -24.98
CA ILE A 358 5.96 7.62 -23.82
C ILE A 358 6.89 8.83 -23.63
N HIS A 359 6.41 10.02 -23.99
CA HIS A 359 7.11 11.29 -23.76
C HIS A 359 6.65 11.94 -22.46
N ASP A 360 7.22 11.47 -21.33
CA ASP A 360 6.90 11.93 -19.98
C ASP A 360 8.23 12.02 -19.18
N PRO A 361 8.54 13.11 -18.45
CA PRO A 361 9.75 13.19 -17.63
C PRO A 361 9.90 12.03 -16.65
N LYS A 362 8.78 11.51 -16.11
CA LYS A 362 8.78 10.35 -15.22
C LYS A 362 9.20 9.07 -15.92
N MET A 363 9.02 8.97 -17.23
CA MET A 363 9.55 7.87 -18.01
C MET A 363 11.08 7.91 -18.06
N GLY A 364 11.69 9.10 -18.10
CA GLY A 364 13.14 9.27 -18.00
C GLY A 364 13.68 8.67 -16.70
N GLU A 365 13.10 9.04 -15.55
CA GLU A 365 13.47 8.49 -14.23
C GLU A 365 13.37 6.95 -14.19
N LEU A 366 12.35 6.36 -14.84
CA LEU A 366 12.19 4.90 -14.93
C LEU A 366 13.26 4.25 -15.82
N LYS A 367 13.66 4.90 -16.91
CA LYS A 367 14.73 4.41 -17.80
C LYS A 367 16.08 4.46 -17.10
N ASP A 368 16.39 5.55 -16.42
CA ASP A 368 17.65 5.71 -15.69
C ASP A 368 17.82 4.61 -14.63
N LEU A 369 16.79 4.40 -13.80
CA LEU A 369 16.79 3.34 -12.80
C LEU A 369 16.83 1.93 -13.43
N SER A 370 16.21 1.76 -14.60
CA SER A 370 16.26 0.50 -15.35
C SER A 370 17.65 0.19 -15.87
N THR A 371 18.40 1.20 -16.32
CA THR A 371 19.80 1.06 -16.75
C THR A 371 20.70 0.75 -15.55
N GLU A 372 20.55 1.47 -14.43
CA GLU A 372 21.27 1.15 -13.19
C GLU A 372 21.03 -0.30 -12.73
N LEU A 373 19.78 -0.77 -12.85
CA LEU A 373 19.44 -2.16 -12.53
C LEU A 373 20.10 -3.16 -13.49
N GLN A 374 20.19 -2.85 -14.79
CA GLN A 374 20.89 -3.70 -15.75
C GLN A 374 22.37 -3.82 -15.40
N ASP A 375 23.03 -2.70 -15.08
CA ASP A 375 24.44 -2.65 -14.70
C ASP A 375 24.70 -3.46 -13.41
N LEU A 376 23.82 -3.29 -12.40
CA LEU A 376 23.86 -4.06 -11.16
C LEU A 376 23.77 -5.56 -11.45
N ILE A 377 22.78 -5.99 -12.25
CA ILE A 377 22.60 -7.41 -12.58
C ILE A 377 23.81 -7.94 -13.35
N GLN A 378 24.27 -7.23 -14.38
CA GLN A 378 25.41 -7.64 -15.20
C GLN A 378 26.67 -7.81 -14.35
N SER A 379 26.93 -6.88 -13.42
CA SER A 379 28.07 -6.97 -12.50
C SER A 379 28.00 -8.20 -11.61
N LYS A 380 26.79 -8.65 -11.24
CA LYS A 380 26.56 -9.72 -10.26
C LYS A 380 26.51 -11.11 -10.87
N VAL A 381 25.83 -11.30 -12.00
CA VAL A 381 25.72 -12.61 -12.68
C VAL A 381 26.80 -12.83 -13.75
N GLY A 382 27.58 -11.80 -14.05
CA GLY A 382 28.61 -11.81 -15.08
C GLY A 382 28.08 -11.52 -16.49
N THR A 383 28.95 -10.94 -17.31
CA THR A 383 28.62 -10.46 -18.67
C THR A 383 28.08 -11.55 -19.59
N THR A 384 28.63 -12.77 -19.54
CA THR A 384 28.23 -13.86 -20.45
C THR A 384 26.78 -14.27 -20.22
N LYS A 385 26.40 -14.57 -18.97
CA LYS A 385 25.04 -15.00 -18.61
C LYS A 385 24.03 -13.88 -18.84
N PHE A 386 24.37 -12.64 -18.47
CA PHE A 386 23.54 -11.47 -18.73
C PHE A 386 23.28 -11.29 -20.24
N THR A 387 24.34 -11.26 -21.05
CA THR A 387 24.24 -11.01 -22.50
C THR A 387 23.44 -12.10 -23.20
N GLN A 388 23.61 -13.36 -22.80
CA GLN A 388 22.85 -14.49 -23.33
C GLN A 388 21.35 -14.30 -23.11
N VAL A 389 20.93 -14.06 -21.86
CA VAL A 389 19.51 -13.87 -21.50
C VAL A 389 18.96 -12.60 -22.14
N TYR A 390 19.70 -11.49 -22.12
CA TYR A 390 19.27 -10.24 -22.73
C TYR A 390 19.08 -10.36 -24.25
N THR A 391 19.97 -11.07 -24.93
CA THR A 391 19.86 -11.34 -26.37
C THR A 391 18.65 -12.23 -26.68
N GLN A 392 18.41 -13.27 -25.86
CA GLN A 392 17.23 -14.12 -25.98
C GLN A 392 15.93 -13.30 -25.85
N ILE A 393 15.84 -12.41 -24.87
CA ILE A 393 14.68 -11.53 -24.68
C ILE A 393 14.50 -10.60 -25.89
N ARG A 394 15.59 -9.95 -26.35
CA ARG A 394 15.56 -9.07 -27.53
C ARG A 394 15.07 -9.81 -28.78
N GLN A 395 15.56 -11.01 -29.02
CA GLN A 395 15.13 -11.86 -30.15
C GLN A 395 13.67 -12.29 -29.99
N GLY A 396 13.24 -12.68 -28.80
CA GLY A 396 11.84 -13.03 -28.49
C GLY A 396 10.88 -11.88 -28.78
N VAL A 397 11.19 -10.68 -28.30
CA VAL A 397 10.39 -9.47 -28.56
C VAL A 397 10.35 -9.15 -30.06
N ALA A 398 11.46 -9.26 -30.77
CA ALA A 398 11.50 -9.05 -32.22
C ALA A 398 10.67 -10.09 -32.99
N LYS A 399 10.72 -11.36 -32.57
CA LYS A 399 9.92 -12.47 -33.14
C LYS A 399 8.43 -12.20 -32.97
N VAL A 400 7.96 -11.90 -31.76
CA VAL A 400 6.52 -11.64 -31.52
C VAL A 400 6.04 -10.38 -32.26
N ARG A 401 6.88 -9.33 -32.35
CA ARG A 401 6.57 -8.15 -33.19
C ARG A 401 6.40 -8.51 -34.66
N ARG A 402 7.23 -9.41 -35.20
CA ARG A 402 7.14 -9.91 -36.57
C ARG A 402 5.87 -10.74 -36.78
N GLU A 403 5.59 -11.69 -35.89
CA GLU A 403 4.38 -12.53 -35.94
C GLU A 403 3.10 -11.68 -35.86
N ARG A 404 3.05 -10.69 -34.97
CA ARG A 404 1.93 -9.73 -34.89
C ARG A 404 1.78 -8.91 -36.18
N LYS A 405 2.86 -8.61 -36.91
CA LYS A 405 2.81 -7.91 -38.21
C LYS A 405 2.31 -8.84 -39.31
N GLU A 406 2.82 -10.06 -39.37
CA GLU A 406 2.41 -11.09 -40.33
C GLU A 406 0.93 -11.46 -40.16
N ALA A 407 0.48 -11.72 -38.92
CA ALA A 407 -0.91 -12.00 -38.61
C ALA A 407 -1.85 -10.85 -39.02
N ARG A 408 -1.44 -9.59 -38.85
CA ARG A 408 -2.21 -8.42 -39.31
C ARG A 408 -2.30 -8.35 -40.83
N VAL A 409 -1.22 -8.68 -41.55
CA VAL A 409 -1.23 -8.71 -43.02
C VAL A 409 -2.11 -9.85 -43.52
N LEU A 410 -2.00 -11.04 -42.92
CA LEU A 410 -2.84 -12.18 -43.25
C LEU A 410 -4.32 -11.90 -42.98
N GLN A 411 -4.65 -11.25 -41.85
CA GLN A 411 -6.03 -10.88 -41.52
C GLN A 411 -6.66 -9.93 -42.56
N VAL A 412 -5.87 -9.04 -43.17
CA VAL A 412 -6.35 -8.18 -44.26
C VAL A 412 -6.70 -9.01 -45.50
N ALA A 413 -5.95 -10.08 -45.77
CA ALA A 413 -6.19 -10.97 -46.89
C ALA A 413 -7.35 -11.97 -46.63
N THR A 414 -7.49 -12.50 -45.42
CA THR A 414 -8.48 -13.54 -45.08
C THR A 414 -9.83 -12.99 -44.63
N ASN A 415 -9.88 -11.80 -44.03
CA ASN A 415 -11.14 -11.15 -43.64
C ASN A 415 -11.07 -9.61 -43.83
N PRO A 416 -11.25 -9.14 -45.07
CA PRO A 416 -11.14 -7.71 -45.41
C PRO A 416 -12.21 -6.85 -44.72
N GLN A 417 -13.40 -7.38 -44.42
CA GLN A 417 -14.46 -6.67 -43.69
C GLN A 417 -14.07 -6.40 -42.23
N ALA A 418 -13.50 -7.38 -41.52
CA ALA A 418 -13.02 -7.18 -40.15
C ALA A 418 -11.86 -6.18 -40.09
N ALA A 419 -10.95 -6.24 -41.06
CA ALA A 419 -9.85 -5.28 -41.19
C ALA A 419 -10.36 -3.84 -41.48
N ALA A 420 -11.36 -3.69 -42.35
CA ALA A 420 -12.00 -2.42 -42.64
C ALA A 420 -12.73 -1.83 -41.41
N SER A 421 -13.50 -2.66 -40.69
CA SER A 421 -14.19 -2.27 -39.45
C SER A 421 -13.22 -1.78 -38.37
N ARG A 422 -12.10 -2.50 -38.15
CA ARG A 422 -11.03 -2.04 -37.23
C ARG A 422 -10.40 -0.72 -37.69
N LYS A 423 -10.17 -0.53 -39.00
CA LYS A 423 -9.65 0.74 -39.54
C LYS A 423 -10.62 1.89 -39.31
N MET A 424 -11.92 1.67 -39.49
CA MET A 424 -12.97 2.64 -39.17
C MET A 424 -12.98 2.97 -37.67
N HIS A 425 -12.92 1.97 -36.79
CA HIS A 425 -12.85 2.18 -35.34
C HIS A 425 -11.61 2.99 -34.94
N LYS A 426 -10.42 2.65 -35.48
CA LYS A 426 -9.18 3.41 -35.22
C LYS A 426 -9.26 4.85 -35.70
N ASN A 427 -9.92 5.10 -36.84
CA ASN A 427 -10.16 6.45 -37.35
C ASN A 427 -11.14 7.22 -36.47
N ALA A 428 -12.19 6.56 -35.95
CA ALA A 428 -13.13 7.15 -34.99
C ALA A 428 -12.42 7.56 -33.69
N VAL A 429 -11.64 6.65 -33.09
CA VAL A 429 -10.84 6.93 -31.88
C VAL A 429 -9.83 8.07 -32.13
N LYS A 430 -9.17 8.11 -33.29
CA LYS A 430 -8.29 9.24 -33.65
C LYS A 430 -9.06 10.56 -33.75
N LYS A 431 -10.26 10.56 -34.33
CA LYS A 431 -11.12 11.74 -34.45
C LYS A 431 -11.56 12.23 -33.07
N GLU A 432 -11.93 11.31 -32.19
CA GLU A 432 -12.32 11.61 -30.81
C GLU A 432 -11.15 12.12 -29.96
N SER A 433 -9.97 11.49 -30.07
CA SER A 433 -8.74 11.97 -29.42
C SER A 433 -8.37 13.38 -29.88
N LYS A 434 -8.47 13.68 -31.19
CA LYS A 434 -8.27 15.05 -31.71
C LYS A 434 -9.30 16.03 -31.15
N LYS A 435 -10.59 15.64 -31.06
CA LYS A 435 -11.63 16.46 -30.43
C LYS A 435 -11.33 16.73 -28.96
N ARG A 436 -10.89 15.74 -28.18
CA ARG A 436 -10.55 15.90 -26.77
C ARG A 436 -9.33 16.80 -26.56
N LYS A 437 -8.25 16.58 -27.33
CA LYS A 437 -7.07 17.49 -27.33
C LYS A 437 -7.44 18.93 -27.68
N ASN A 438 -8.34 19.13 -28.64
CA ASN A 438 -8.83 20.47 -28.96
C ASN A 438 -9.64 21.08 -27.81
N ARG A 439 -10.48 20.30 -27.10
CA ARG A 439 -11.20 20.78 -25.91
C ARG A 439 -10.24 21.16 -24.78
N GLU A 440 -9.30 20.28 -24.45
CA GLU A 440 -8.25 20.53 -23.44
C GLU A 440 -7.43 21.80 -23.78
N PHE A 441 -7.11 22.02 -25.07
CA PHE A 441 -6.41 23.22 -25.54
C PHE A 441 -7.27 24.50 -25.44
N VAL A 442 -8.57 24.41 -25.74
CA VAL A 442 -9.51 25.55 -25.62
C VAL A 442 -9.75 25.91 -24.15
N GLU A 443 -9.95 24.93 -23.29
CA GLU A 443 -10.09 25.11 -21.83
C GLU A 443 -8.80 25.66 -21.20
N GLY A 444 -7.63 25.22 -21.68
CA GLY A 444 -6.33 25.76 -21.28
C GLY A 444 -6.13 27.23 -21.66
N LYS A 445 -6.68 27.69 -22.79
CA LYS A 445 -6.64 29.11 -23.19
C LYS A 445 -7.61 29.99 -22.40
N GLY A 446 -8.71 29.44 -21.86
CA GLY A 446 -9.66 30.18 -21.03
C GLY A 446 -9.08 30.68 -19.69
N LYS A 447 -7.90 30.19 -19.28
CA LYS A 447 -7.19 30.60 -18.06
C LYS A 447 -6.08 31.64 -18.30
N LEU A 448 -6.06 32.34 -19.43
CA LEU A 448 -5.16 33.49 -19.65
C LEU A 448 -5.69 34.72 -18.88
N LYS A 449 -5.11 34.95 -17.70
CA LYS A 449 -5.01 36.20 -16.93
C LYS A 449 -6.01 37.31 -17.32
N ARG A 450 -7.05 37.51 -16.50
CA ARG A 450 -7.59 38.86 -16.25
C ARG A 450 -6.42 39.70 -15.70
N ARG A 451 -5.81 40.51 -16.56
CA ARG A 451 -4.96 41.64 -16.14
C ARG A 451 -5.81 42.48 -15.19
N ARG A 452 -5.39 42.61 -13.93
CA ARG A 452 -5.81 43.72 -13.08
C ARG A 452 -5.18 44.97 -13.71
N GLU A 453 -6.01 45.80 -14.32
CA GLU A 453 -5.67 47.21 -14.54
C GLU A 453 -5.80 47.96 -13.20
N ALA A 454 -5.04 49.04 -13.12
CA ALA A 454 -4.46 49.68 -11.93
C ALA A 454 -5.43 50.04 -10.79
#